data_AF-A0A7X9T8Z5-F1
#
_entry.id   AF-A0A7X9T8Z5-F1
#
_cell.length_a   1.000
_cell.length_b   1.000
_cell.length_c   1.000
_cell.angle_alpha   90.00
_cell.angle_beta   90.00
_cell.angle_gamma   90.00
#
_symmetry.space_group_name_H-M   'P 1'
#
loop_
_entity.id
_entity.type
_entity.pdbx_description
1 polymer ?
#
loop_
_entity_poly.entity_id
_entity_poly.type
_entity_poly.pdbx_seq_one_letter_code
_entity_poly.pdbx_strand_id
1 'polypeptide(L)' 'MSTGEFAALVGYGRTYISRMCAKGTIPATKVGKEWRIPTRRALQQLGIE' A
#
# COMPACT_ATOMS: atom_id res chain seq x y z
N MET A 1 6.61 -3.24 3.25
CA MET A 1 5.66 -4.31 3.66
C MET A 1 4.77 -4.72 2.48
N SER A 2 4.06 -5.84 2.60
CA SER A 2 3.10 -6.37 1.63
C SER A 2 1.77 -5.60 1.66
N THR A 3 0.89 -5.86 0.68
CA THR A 3 -0.46 -5.27 0.67
C THR A 3 -1.33 -5.73 1.83
N GLY A 4 -1.13 -6.95 2.33
CA GLY A 4 -1.89 -7.50 3.46
C GLY A 4 -1.50 -6.83 4.79
N GLU A 5 -0.20 -6.70 5.04
CA GLU A 5 0.32 -6.02 6.23
C GLU A 5 -0.08 -4.54 6.24
N PHE A 6 0.04 -3.85 5.10
CA PHE A 6 -0.36 -2.44 5.02
C PHE A 6 -1.87 -2.29 5.20
N ALA A 7 -2.67 -3.16 4.58
CA ALA A 7 -4.12 -3.18 4.74
C ALA A 7 -4.55 -3.30 6.21
N ALA A 8 -3.93 -4.21 6.97
CA ALA A 8 -4.17 -4.35 8.39
C ALA A 8 -3.77 -3.10 9.20
N LEU A 9 -2.66 -2.46 8.83
CA LEU A 9 -2.19 -1.24 9.48
C LEU A 9 -3.15 -0.06 9.30
N VAL A 10 -3.67 0.15 8.09
CA VAL A 10 -4.53 1.31 7.78
C VAL A 10 -6.03 1.02 7.85
N GLY A 11 -6.42 -0.20 8.22
CA GLY A 11 -7.83 -0.60 8.38
C GLY A 11 -8.62 -0.77 7.09
N TYR A 12 -7.94 -0.95 5.94
CA TYR A 12 -8.59 -1.13 4.64
C TYR A 12 -8.49 -2.57 4.13
N GLY A 13 -9.33 -2.93 3.16
CA GLY A 13 -9.25 -4.24 2.51
C GLY A 13 -7.99 -4.40 1.63
N ARG A 14 -7.38 -5.59 1.63
CA ARG A 14 -6.20 -5.92 0.80
C ARG A 14 -6.41 -5.64 -0.69
N THR A 15 -7.58 -5.96 -1.22
CA THR A 15 -7.93 -5.69 -2.63
C THR A 15 -7.97 -4.21 -2.93
N TYR A 16 -8.48 -3.39 -2.00
CA TYR A 16 -8.50 -1.94 -2.13
C TYR A 16 -7.06 -1.38 -2.17
N ILE A 17 -6.22 -1.75 -1.20
CA ILE A 17 -4.80 -1.36 -1.19
C ILE A 17 -4.09 -1.79 -2.48
N SER A 18 -4.35 -3.00 -2.98
CA SER A 18 -3.74 -3.48 -4.22
C SER A 18 -4.15 -2.66 -5.45
N ARG A 19 -5.42 -2.22 -5.51
CA ARG A 19 -5.91 -1.31 -6.56
C ARG A 19 -5.27 0.07 -6.44
N MET A 20 -5.09 0.58 -5.23
CA MET A 20 -4.45 1.87 -4.97
C MET A 20 -2.96 1.84 -5.35
N CYS A 21 -2.26 0.73 -5.10
CA CYS A 21 -0.89 0.52 -5.58
C CYS A 21 -0.85 0.50 -7.12
N ALA A 22 -1.78 -0.20 -7.76
CA ALA A 22 -1.85 -0.28 -9.22
C ALA A 22 -2.17 1.07 -9.88
N LYS A 23 -2.98 1.91 -9.23
CA LYS A 23 -3.28 3.29 -9.66
C LYS A 23 -2.16 4.29 -9.37
N GLY A 24 -1.15 3.91 -8.59
CA GLY A 24 -0.07 4.80 -8.14
C GLY A 24 -0.47 5.75 -7.00
N THR A 25 -1.69 5.63 -6.46
CA THR A 25 -2.13 6.46 -5.33
C THR A 25 -1.37 6.12 -4.04
N ILE A 26 -1.10 4.83 -3.82
CA ILE A 26 -0.15 4.38 -2.80
C ILE A 26 1.18 4.13 -3.51
N PRO A 27 2.28 4.79 -3.12
CA PRO A 27 3.58 4.49 -3.68
C PRO A 27 3.91 3.03 -3.39
N ALA A 28 4.20 2.24 -4.42
CA ALA A 28 4.55 0.83 -4.29
C ALA A 28 5.33 0.34 -5.51
N THR A 29 6.17 -0.68 -5.30
CA THR A 29 6.90 -1.36 -6.37
C THR A 29 6.39 -2.79 -6.49
N LYS A 30 6.04 -3.23 -7.71
CA LYS A 30 5.64 -4.62 -7.93
C LYS A 30 6.88 -5.50 -8.06
N VAL A 31 7.00 -6.49 -7.18
CA VAL A 31 8.09 -7.48 -7.19
C VAL A 31 7.47 -8.85 -7.41
N GLY A 32 7.57 -9.36 -8.64
CA GLY A 32 6.86 -10.57 -9.05
C GLY A 32 5.33 -10.40 -8.97
N LYS A 33 4.69 -11.20 -8.10
CA LYS A 33 3.23 -11.19 -7.90
C LYS A 33 2.76 -10.31 -6.72
N GLU A 34 3.69 -9.70 -5.98
CA GLU A 34 3.37 -8.93 -4.77
C GLU A 34 3.77 -7.45 -4.89
N TRP A 35 3.03 -6.57 -4.22
CA TRP A 35 3.42 -5.17 -4.07
C TRP A 35 4.28 -4.97 -2.83
N ARG A 36 5.37 -4.23 -2.98
CA ARG A 36 6.20 -3.73 -1.89
C ARG A 36 5.88 -2.27 -1.64
N ILE A 37 5.28 -2.01 -0.49
CA ILE A 37 4.85 -0.69 -0.05
C ILE A 37 5.92 -0.11 0.90
N PRO A 38 6.57 1.01 0.57
CA PRO A 38 7.37 1.80 1.49
C PRO A 38 6.46 2.54 2.47
N THR A 39 6.28 1.97 3.66
CA THR A 39 5.26 2.39 4.65
C THR A 39 5.27 3.87 4.97
N ARG A 40 6.43 4.46 5.29
CA ARG A 40 6.52 5.89 5.65
C ARG A 40 6.01 6.81 4.56
N ARG A 41 6.46 6.60 3.32
CA ARG A 41 5.98 7.39 2.16
C ARG A 41 4.50 7.15 1.88
N ALA A 42 4.03 5.91 2.06
CA ALA A 42 2.63 5.57 1.86
C ALA A 42 1.71 6.22 2.91
N LEU A 43 2.13 6.29 4.18
CA LEU A 43 1.37 6.97 5.25
C LEU A 43 1.32 8.48 5.02
N GLN A 44 2.44 9.10 4.63
CA GLN A 44 2.49 10.52 4.25
C GLN A 44 1.55 10.84 3.09
N GLN A 45 1.53 9.99 2.05
CA GLN A 45 0.65 10.16 0.90
C GLN A 45 -0.84 10.04 1.28
N LEU A 46 -1.15 9.29 2.34
CA LEU A 46 -2.50 9.13 2.87
C LEU A 46 -2.85 10.19 3.94
N GLY A 47 -1.91 11.06 4.34
CA GLY A 47 -2.11 12.07 5.37
C GLY A 47 -2.27 11.50 6.79
N ILE A 48 -1.73 10.31 7.05
CA ILE A 48 -1.84 9.62 8.35
C ILE A 48 -0.66 9.98 9.27
N GLU A 49 0.46 10.48 8.70
CA GLU A 49 1.68 10.89 9.43
C GLU A 49 2.44 11.99 8.67
#